data_AF-A0A7C7GBE7-F1
#
_entry.id   AF-A0A7C7GBE7-F1
#
_cell.length_a   1.000
_cell.length_b   1.000
_cell.length_c   1.000
_cell.angle_alpha   90.00
_cell.angle_beta   90.00
_cell.angle_gamma   90.00
#
_symmetry.space_group_name_H-M   'P 1'
#
loop_
_entity.id
_entity.type
_entity.pdbx_description
1 polymer ?
#
loop_
_entity_poly.entity_id
_entity_poly.type
_entity_poly.pdbx_seq_one_letter_code
_entity_poly.pdbx_strand_id
1 'polypeptide(L)'
;MKTILALLCVVVISANTRHVDGQSITWMSLEEAQELSKTTPKKILVDVYTHWCGPCKMMMKYTFTHPWIVKYINENYYAVKLNAEGADPITFKGKTFSNPGYKKDKPGRNSTHQLTQAIANVNGRIAYPTIVFIDKNLNVITPVQGYQKPAQFEPMLKFIAEDKYVGQKWQEYMTSFKSELQ
;
A
#
# COMPACT_ATOMS: atom_id res chain seq x y z
N MET A 1 51.20 -48.17 -27.64
CA MET A 1 50.60 -47.61 -26.42
C MET A 1 50.05 -46.23 -26.75
N LYS A 2 48.73 -46.08 -26.87
CA LYS A 2 48.05 -44.80 -27.15
C LYS A 2 47.48 -44.29 -25.83
N THR A 3 48.08 -43.26 -25.25
CA THR A 3 47.56 -42.57 -24.08
C THR A 3 46.45 -41.61 -24.52
N ILE A 4 45.21 -41.95 -24.17
CA ILE A 4 44.03 -41.09 -24.34
C ILE A 4 43.95 -40.18 -23.11
N LEU A 5 44.23 -38.90 -23.29
CA LEU A 5 44.07 -37.89 -22.25
C LEU A 5 42.60 -37.42 -22.28
N ALA A 6 41.78 -37.94 -21.36
CA ALA A 6 40.38 -37.53 -21.23
C ALA A 6 40.31 -36.13 -20.60
N LEU A 7 39.87 -35.15 -21.39
CA LEU A 7 39.64 -33.78 -20.95
C LEU A 7 38.34 -33.74 -20.13
N LEU A 8 38.47 -33.73 -18.79
CA LEU A 8 37.33 -33.59 -17.89
C LEU A 8 36.86 -32.12 -17.91
N CYS A 9 35.86 -31.80 -18.73
CA CYS A 9 35.17 -30.51 -18.69
C CYS A 9 34.33 -30.42 -17.41
N VAL A 10 34.87 -29.78 -16.37
CA VAL A 10 34.11 -29.41 -15.17
C VAL A 10 33.18 -28.26 -15.54
N VAL A 11 31.90 -28.58 -15.75
CA VAL A 11 30.83 -27.58 -15.90
C VAL A 11 30.59 -26.97 -14.52
N VAL A 12 31.12 -25.77 -14.30
CA VAL A 12 30.83 -24.98 -13.10
C VAL A 12 29.42 -24.40 -13.27
N ILE A 13 28.42 -25.06 -12.67
CA ILE A 13 27.06 -24.55 -12.56
C ILE A 13 27.10 -23.42 -11.52
N SER A 14 27.25 -22.18 -11.98
CA SER A 14 27.10 -21.00 -11.14
C SER A 14 25.63 -20.89 -10.72
N ALA A 15 25.31 -21.39 -9.54
CA ALA A 15 24.04 -21.11 -8.89
C ALA A 15 23.98 -19.61 -8.60
N ASN A 16 23.25 -18.86 -9.43
CA ASN A 16 22.92 -17.47 -9.15
C ASN A 16 21.95 -17.46 -7.96
N THR A 17 22.48 -17.40 -6.74
CA THR A 17 21.72 -17.04 -5.55
C THR A 17 21.24 -15.61 -5.73
N ARG A 18 20.00 -15.44 -6.20
CA ARG A 18 19.33 -14.14 -6.14
C ARG A 18 19.17 -13.79 -4.67
N HIS A 19 20.03 -12.91 -4.17
CA HIS A 19 19.73 -12.17 -2.95
C HIS A 19 18.39 -11.47 -3.18
N VAL A 20 17.35 -11.93 -2.48
CA VAL A 20 16.15 -11.13 -2.28
C VAL A 20 16.59 -10.06 -1.30
N ASP A 21 17.10 -8.94 -1.80
CA ASP A 21 17.19 -7.74 -0.99
C ASP A 21 15.81 -7.51 -0.40
N GLY A 22 15.75 -7.31 0.93
CA GLY A 22 14.52 -7.09 1.67
C GLY A 22 13.82 -5.83 1.16
N GLN A 23 13.07 -5.97 0.06
CA GLN A 23 12.35 -4.88 -0.57
C GLN A 23 11.36 -4.32 0.46
N SER A 24 11.32 -3.00 0.52
CA SER A 24 10.30 -2.25 1.27
C SER A 24 9.31 -1.63 0.29
N ILE A 25 8.15 -1.23 0.79
CA ILE A 25 7.17 -0.52 -0.03
C ILE A 25 7.77 0.82 -0.47
N THR A 26 7.63 1.14 -1.75
CA THR A 26 8.01 2.44 -2.31
C THR A 26 6.92 3.45 -1.98
N TRP A 27 7.06 4.11 -0.83
CA TRP A 27 6.16 5.18 -0.39
C TRP A 27 6.45 6.49 -1.13
N MET A 28 5.39 7.20 -1.49
CA MET A 28 5.44 8.52 -2.12
C MET A 28 4.36 9.45 -1.58
N SER A 29 4.41 10.73 -1.95
CA SER A 29 3.33 11.69 -1.72
C SER A 29 2.13 11.42 -2.62
N LEU A 30 0.96 11.98 -2.26
CA LEU A 30 -0.23 11.86 -3.10
C LEU A 30 -0.10 12.65 -4.41
N GLU A 31 0.64 13.75 -4.37
CA GLU A 31 1.03 14.57 -5.52
C GLU A 31 1.90 13.81 -6.51
N GLU A 32 2.92 13.10 -6.03
CA GLU A 32 3.74 12.24 -6.89
C GLU A 32 2.91 11.09 -7.48
N ALA A 33 2.10 10.42 -6.66
CA ALA A 33 1.26 9.31 -7.11
C ALA A 33 0.25 9.73 -8.19
N GLN A 34 -0.41 10.88 -8.04
CA GLN A 34 -1.36 11.37 -9.05
C GLN A 34 -0.65 11.86 -10.31
N GLU A 35 0.56 12.42 -10.20
CA GLU A 35 1.34 12.83 -11.37
C GLU A 35 1.80 11.61 -12.17
N LEU A 36 2.34 10.60 -11.50
CA LEU A 36 2.73 9.34 -12.12
C LEU A 36 1.52 8.64 -12.77
N SER A 37 0.35 8.72 -12.15
CA SER A 37 -0.90 8.14 -12.69
C SER A 37 -1.33 8.75 -14.04
N LYS A 38 -0.87 9.96 -14.39
CA LYS A 38 -1.15 10.56 -15.71
C LYS A 38 -0.40 9.88 -16.85
N THR A 39 0.81 9.39 -16.58
CA THR A 39 1.69 8.79 -17.60
C THR A 39 1.70 7.27 -17.53
N THR A 40 1.68 6.70 -16.32
CA THR A 40 1.68 5.26 -16.05
C THR A 40 0.54 4.94 -15.08
N PRO A 41 -0.70 4.75 -15.57
CA PRO A 41 -1.86 4.59 -14.71
C PRO A 41 -1.76 3.35 -13.80
N LYS A 42 -1.72 3.58 -12.48
CA LYS A 42 -1.90 2.56 -11.44
C LYS A 42 -2.93 3.05 -10.42
N LYS A 43 -3.52 2.12 -9.68
CA LYS A 43 -4.37 2.47 -8.53
C LYS A 43 -3.50 3.04 -7.40
N ILE A 44 -4.07 3.89 -6.56
CA ILE A 44 -3.37 4.46 -5.40
C ILE A 44 -3.88 3.79 -4.14
N LEU A 45 -2.96 3.36 -3.28
CA LEU A 45 -3.23 2.83 -1.96
C LEU A 45 -2.70 3.84 -0.93
N VAL A 46 -3.61 4.43 -0.15
CA VAL A 46 -3.25 5.42 0.87
C VAL A 46 -3.33 4.79 2.25
N ASP A 47 -2.19 4.67 2.93
CA ASP A 47 -2.12 4.35 4.37
C ASP A 47 -2.34 5.65 5.18
N VAL A 48 -3.54 5.79 5.74
CA VAL A 48 -3.92 6.92 6.57
C VAL A 48 -3.63 6.58 8.04
N TYR A 49 -2.61 7.24 8.59
CA TYR A 49 -2.07 6.95 9.93
C TYR A 49 -1.96 8.21 10.79
N THR A 50 -1.67 8.01 12.08
CA THR A 50 -1.17 9.08 12.98
C THR A 50 0.04 8.56 13.78
N HIS A 51 0.88 9.46 14.28
CA HIS A 51 2.10 9.07 15.01
C HIS A 51 1.82 8.35 16.35
N TRP A 52 0.72 8.68 17.01
CA TRP A 52 0.31 8.10 18.29
C TRP A 52 -0.49 6.79 18.13
N CYS A 53 -0.88 6.43 16.92
CA CYS A 53 -1.70 5.24 16.64
C CYS A 53 -0.89 3.93 16.79
N GLY A 54 -1.12 3.19 17.88
CA GLY A 54 -0.52 1.88 18.11
C GLY A 54 -0.82 0.86 16.99
N PRO A 55 -2.09 0.65 16.61
CA PRO A 55 -2.44 -0.27 15.52
C PRO A 55 -1.80 0.08 14.16
N CYS A 56 -1.55 1.36 13.88
CA CYS A 56 -0.84 1.79 12.67
C CYS A 56 0.61 1.32 12.68
N LYS A 57 1.28 1.41 13.84
CA LYS A 57 2.64 0.86 14.01
C LYS A 57 2.67 -0.66 13.85
N MET A 58 1.62 -1.36 14.30
CA MET A 58 1.47 -2.80 14.06
C MET A 58 1.32 -3.11 12.57
N MET A 59 0.49 -2.37 11.84
CA MET A 59 0.33 -2.55 10.40
C MET A 59 1.65 -2.36 9.64
N MET A 60 2.39 -1.28 9.97
CA MET A 60 3.74 -1.05 9.44
C MET A 60 4.70 -2.20 9.74
N LYS A 61 4.66 -2.77 10.96
CA LYS A 61 5.61 -3.79 11.40
C LYS A 61 5.31 -5.20 10.87
N TYR A 62 4.03 -5.55 10.73
CA TYR A 62 3.61 -6.94 10.47
C TYR A 62 2.97 -7.15 9.10
N THR A 63 2.42 -6.09 8.48
CA THR A 63 1.70 -6.20 7.20
C THR A 63 2.49 -5.59 6.06
N PHE A 64 2.95 -4.35 6.22
CA PHE A 64 3.73 -3.64 5.21
C PHE A 64 5.20 -4.07 5.11
N THR A 65 5.60 -5.09 5.87
CA THR A 65 6.91 -5.76 5.81
C THR A 65 6.78 -7.20 5.31
N HIS A 66 5.57 -7.71 5.13
CA HIS A 66 5.36 -9.06 4.64
C HIS A 66 5.82 -9.15 3.17
N PRO A 67 6.74 -10.04 2.79
CA PRO A 67 7.38 -10.01 1.46
C PRO A 67 6.38 -10.03 0.30
N TRP A 68 5.37 -10.90 0.37
CA TRP A 68 4.31 -10.96 -0.64
C TRP A 68 3.54 -9.63 -0.74
N ILE A 69 3.18 -9.01 0.39
CA ILE A 69 2.41 -7.75 0.43
C ILE A 69 3.25 -6.60 -0.15
N VAL A 70 4.53 -6.51 0.23
CA VAL A 70 5.43 -5.49 -0.30
C VAL A 70 5.53 -5.60 -1.83
N LYS A 71 5.81 -6.82 -2.32
CA LYS A 71 5.94 -7.08 -3.75
C LYS A 71 4.65 -6.71 -4.48
N TYR A 72 3.50 -7.20 -4.00
CA TYR A 72 2.22 -6.97 -4.65
C TYR A 72 1.85 -5.48 -4.68
N ILE A 73 2.12 -4.74 -3.60
CA ILE A 73 1.89 -3.29 -3.56
C ILE A 73 2.77 -2.56 -4.58
N ASN A 74 4.09 -2.81 -4.58
CA ASN A 74 5.01 -2.13 -5.49
C ASN A 74 4.69 -2.42 -6.97
N GLU A 75 4.24 -3.63 -7.28
CA GLU A 75 3.86 -4.02 -8.63
C GLU A 75 2.55 -3.36 -9.09
N ASN A 76 1.53 -3.32 -8.24
CA ASN A 76 0.16 -3.00 -8.65
C ASN A 76 -0.35 -1.61 -8.22
N TYR A 77 0.33 -0.94 -7.29
CA TYR A 77 -0.14 0.31 -6.69
C TYR A 77 0.93 1.39 -6.64
N TYR A 78 0.48 2.64 -6.60
CA TYR A 78 1.24 3.72 -5.96
C TYR A 78 0.88 3.77 -4.49
N ALA A 79 1.85 3.52 -3.61
CA ALA A 79 1.66 3.52 -2.18
C ALA A 79 1.92 4.91 -1.59
N VAL A 80 0.91 5.48 -0.94
CA VAL A 80 0.98 6.80 -0.31
C VAL A 80 0.86 6.65 1.18
N LYS A 81 1.70 7.38 1.91
CA LYS A 81 1.61 7.44 3.37
C LYS A 81 1.07 8.81 3.78
N LEU A 82 -0.14 8.84 4.33
CA LEU A 82 -0.83 10.07 4.69
C LEU A 82 -0.91 10.21 6.21
N ASN A 83 -0.19 11.18 6.76
CA ASN A 83 -0.39 11.58 8.15
C ASN A 83 -1.72 12.33 8.28
N ALA A 84 -2.70 11.71 8.93
CA ALA A 84 -4.03 12.26 9.11
C ALA A 84 -4.09 13.53 9.94
N GLU A 85 -3.01 13.85 10.67
CA GLU A 85 -2.89 15.04 11.51
C GLU A 85 -1.72 15.95 11.04
N GLY A 86 -1.26 15.76 9.81
CA GLY A 86 -0.17 16.56 9.22
C GLY A 86 -0.51 18.04 9.08
N ALA A 87 0.51 18.88 9.04
CA ALA A 87 0.38 20.34 8.91
C ALA A 87 0.29 20.78 7.43
N ASP A 88 1.01 20.07 6.58
CA ASP A 88 1.29 20.52 5.22
C ASP A 88 0.03 20.46 4.34
N PRO A 89 -0.20 21.46 3.48
CA PRO A 89 -1.28 21.41 2.51
C PRO A 89 -1.02 20.32 1.48
N ILE A 90 -2.07 19.61 1.09
CA ILE A 90 -2.02 18.50 0.13
C ILE A 90 -2.98 18.77 -1.01
N THR A 91 -2.50 18.71 -2.25
CA THR A 91 -3.33 18.93 -3.44
C THR A 91 -3.79 17.59 -4.02
N PHE A 92 -5.10 17.44 -4.18
CA PHE A 92 -5.69 16.24 -4.77
C PHE A 92 -6.85 16.64 -5.69
N LYS A 93 -6.82 16.16 -6.94
CA LYS A 93 -7.81 16.50 -8.00
C LYS A 93 -7.98 18.01 -8.20
N GLY A 94 -6.87 18.76 -8.20
CA GLY A 94 -6.87 20.21 -8.39
C GLY A 94 -7.41 21.02 -7.21
N LYS A 95 -7.78 20.37 -6.09
CA LYS A 95 -8.16 21.03 -4.85
C LYS A 95 -7.07 20.88 -3.81
N THR A 96 -6.65 21.99 -3.22
CA THR A 96 -5.74 21.98 -2.07
C THR A 96 -6.54 21.82 -0.78
N PHE A 97 -6.15 20.86 0.03
CA PHE A 97 -6.68 20.59 1.37
C PHE A 97 -5.63 21.01 2.39
N SER A 98 -6.07 21.55 3.52
CA SER A 98 -5.18 22.03 4.58
C SER A 98 -5.58 21.44 5.93
N ASN A 99 -4.79 21.72 6.98
CA ASN A 99 -5.16 21.42 8.35
C ASN A 99 -5.17 22.71 9.20
N PRO A 100 -6.22 23.55 9.07
CA PRO A 100 -6.25 24.86 9.74
C PRO A 100 -6.29 24.76 11.27
N GLY A 101 -6.69 23.60 11.82
CA GLY A 101 -6.67 23.35 13.26
C GLY A 101 -5.32 22.89 13.80
N TYR A 102 -4.32 22.69 12.92
CA TYR A 102 -3.03 22.13 13.31
C TYR A 102 -2.29 23.07 14.24
N LYS A 103 -1.70 22.51 15.30
CA LYS A 103 -0.88 23.24 16.27
C LYS A 103 0.46 22.53 16.43
N LYS A 104 1.55 23.19 16.02
CA LYS A 104 2.92 22.62 15.95
C LYS A 104 3.38 21.99 17.27
N ASP A 105 3.22 22.71 18.37
CA ASP A 105 3.75 22.31 19.68
C ASP A 105 2.66 21.76 20.62
N LYS A 106 1.54 21.29 20.05
CA LYS A 106 0.45 20.71 20.84
C LYS A 106 0.83 19.30 21.32
N PRO A 107 0.77 19.01 22.63
CA PRO A 107 0.99 17.65 23.10
C PRO A 107 -0.15 16.72 22.66
N GLY A 108 0.20 15.50 22.29
CA GLY A 108 -0.76 14.45 21.94
C GLY A 108 -1.34 14.58 20.53
N ARG A 109 -2.67 14.49 20.42
CA ARG A 109 -3.37 14.43 19.13
C ARG A 109 -3.60 15.81 18.53
N ASN A 110 -3.44 15.96 17.22
CA ASN A 110 -3.77 17.18 16.50
C ASN A 110 -5.16 17.12 15.83
N SER A 111 -5.56 18.20 15.18
CA SER A 111 -6.76 18.19 14.33
C SER A 111 -6.57 17.30 13.11
N THR A 112 -7.65 16.70 12.63
CA THR A 112 -7.64 15.87 11.42
C THR A 112 -7.58 16.75 10.17
N HIS A 113 -6.60 16.46 9.31
CA HIS A 113 -6.39 17.09 8.02
C HIS A 113 -7.65 16.98 7.14
N GLN A 114 -8.00 18.06 6.42
CA GLN A 114 -9.23 18.10 5.62
C GLN A 114 -9.26 17.00 4.55
N LEU A 115 -8.11 16.65 3.95
CA LEU A 115 -8.02 15.53 3.00
C LEU A 115 -8.44 14.21 3.64
N THR A 116 -7.99 13.91 4.86
CA THR A 116 -8.39 12.69 5.57
C THR A 116 -9.90 12.64 5.79
N GLN A 117 -10.51 13.77 6.15
CA GLN A 117 -11.96 13.85 6.29
C GLN A 117 -12.68 13.55 4.96
N ALA A 118 -12.09 13.97 3.84
CA ALA A 118 -12.66 13.77 2.51
C ALA A 118 -12.56 12.32 2.00
N ILE A 119 -11.46 11.60 2.31
CA ILE A 119 -11.17 10.30 1.68
C ILE A 119 -11.25 9.09 2.61
N ALA A 120 -11.13 9.27 3.92
CA ALA A 120 -11.05 8.19 4.90
C ALA A 120 -12.31 8.04 5.77
N ASN A 121 -13.36 8.82 5.47
CA ASN A 121 -14.60 8.81 6.22
C ASN A 121 -15.42 7.56 5.92
N VAL A 122 -15.83 6.85 6.98
CA VAL A 122 -16.81 5.77 6.92
C VAL A 122 -17.98 6.17 7.79
N ASN A 123 -19.14 6.46 7.17
CA ASN A 123 -20.38 6.81 7.86
C ASN A 123 -20.22 7.92 8.91
N GLY A 124 -19.51 8.99 8.56
CA GLY A 124 -19.25 10.14 9.43
C GLY A 124 -18.09 9.96 10.41
N ARG A 125 -17.39 8.82 10.39
CA ARG A 125 -16.34 8.49 11.37
C ARG A 125 -14.98 8.29 10.71
N ILE A 126 -13.93 8.73 11.40
CA ILE A 126 -12.54 8.51 11.04
C ILE A 126 -11.90 7.62 12.11
N ALA A 127 -11.24 6.56 11.68
CA ALA A 127 -10.46 5.65 12.53
C ALA A 127 -9.07 5.42 11.92
N TYR A 128 -8.13 4.93 12.72
CA TYR A 128 -6.75 4.69 12.29
C TYR A 128 -6.27 3.28 12.68
N PRO A 129 -5.51 2.58 11.81
CA PRO A 129 -5.23 2.97 10.43
C PRO A 129 -6.50 2.91 9.56
N THR A 130 -6.50 3.65 8.45
CA THR A 130 -7.46 3.44 7.37
C THR A 130 -6.69 3.27 6.07
N ILE A 131 -6.99 2.21 5.32
CA ILE A 131 -6.49 2.07 3.95
C ILE A 131 -7.54 2.64 3.01
N VAL A 132 -7.15 3.62 2.20
CA VAL A 132 -8.03 4.16 1.15
C VAL A 132 -7.52 3.68 -0.21
N PHE A 133 -8.40 3.00 -0.94
CA PHE A 133 -8.13 2.64 -2.33
C PHE A 133 -8.71 3.70 -3.27
N ILE A 134 -7.92 4.13 -4.24
CA ILE A 134 -8.28 5.12 -5.25
C ILE A 134 -8.01 4.53 -6.63
N ASP A 135 -8.97 4.68 -7.55
CA ASP A 135 -8.86 4.20 -8.92
C ASP A 135 -7.88 5.05 -9.77
N LYS A 136 -7.63 4.61 -11.00
CA LYS A 136 -6.76 5.30 -11.96
C LYS A 136 -7.26 6.68 -12.40
N ASN A 137 -8.53 7.00 -12.14
CA ASN A 137 -9.17 8.28 -12.44
C ASN A 137 -9.25 9.19 -11.20
N LEU A 138 -8.52 8.84 -10.13
CA LEU A 138 -8.50 9.55 -8.86
C LEU A 138 -9.86 9.55 -8.14
N ASN A 139 -10.71 8.55 -8.35
CA ASN A 139 -11.93 8.36 -7.58
C ASN A 139 -11.65 7.43 -6.39
N VAL A 140 -12.11 7.82 -5.21
CA VAL A 140 -12.05 6.96 -4.03
C VAL A 140 -12.96 5.76 -4.25
N ILE A 141 -12.40 4.55 -4.19
CA ILE A 141 -13.15 3.29 -4.30
C ILE A 141 -13.76 2.98 -2.94
N THR A 142 -12.91 2.79 -1.92
CA THR A 142 -13.38 2.54 -0.55
C THR A 142 -12.29 2.85 0.48
N PRO A 143 -12.66 3.44 1.63
CA PRO A 143 -11.88 3.39 2.85
C PRO A 143 -12.14 2.09 3.63
N VAL A 144 -11.09 1.45 4.13
CA VAL A 144 -11.14 0.25 4.99
C VAL A 144 -10.48 0.57 6.32
N GLN A 145 -11.30 0.65 7.37
CA GLN A 145 -10.85 1.02 8.72
C GLN A 145 -10.28 -0.17 9.50
N GLY A 146 -9.27 0.12 10.31
CA GLY A 146 -8.70 -0.82 11.27
C GLY A 146 -7.45 -1.54 10.77
N TYR A 147 -6.71 -2.10 11.71
CA TYR A 147 -5.52 -2.91 11.42
C TYR A 147 -5.90 -4.18 10.64
N GLN A 148 -5.28 -4.35 9.48
CA GLN A 148 -5.41 -5.56 8.66
C GLN A 148 -4.15 -6.39 8.80
N LYS A 149 -4.27 -7.66 9.22
CA LYS A 149 -3.17 -8.63 9.13
C LYS A 149 -2.91 -9.00 7.66
N PRO A 150 -1.73 -9.55 7.30
CA PRO A 150 -1.44 -9.99 5.93
C PRO A 150 -2.57 -10.80 5.27
N ALA A 151 -3.06 -11.85 5.93
CA ALA A 151 -4.11 -12.72 5.40
C ALA A 151 -5.48 -12.03 5.20
N GLN A 152 -5.73 -10.93 5.91
CA GLN A 152 -6.94 -10.12 5.71
C GLN A 152 -6.74 -9.11 4.59
N PHE A 153 -5.51 -8.61 4.43
CA PHE A 153 -5.20 -7.55 3.50
C PHE A 153 -4.97 -8.05 2.08
N GLU A 154 -4.33 -9.20 1.92
CA GLU A 154 -4.09 -9.85 0.64
C GLU A 154 -5.33 -9.92 -0.27
N PRO A 155 -6.48 -10.47 0.15
CA PRO A 155 -7.66 -10.52 -0.71
C PRO A 155 -8.18 -9.13 -1.08
N MET A 156 -8.02 -8.13 -0.20
CA MET A 156 -8.44 -6.74 -0.49
C MET A 156 -7.57 -6.13 -1.59
N LEU A 157 -6.25 -6.34 -1.51
CA LEU A 157 -5.32 -5.91 -2.56
C LEU A 157 -5.70 -6.55 -3.90
N LYS A 158 -5.89 -7.87 -3.95
CA LYS A 158 -6.24 -8.53 -5.21
C LYS A 158 -7.59 -8.10 -5.76
N PHE A 159 -8.61 -8.05 -4.92
CA PHE A 159 -9.96 -7.64 -5.30
C PHE A 159 -10.01 -6.25 -5.95
N ILE A 160 -9.21 -5.31 -5.42
CA ILE A 160 -9.12 -3.95 -5.96
C ILE A 160 -8.21 -3.89 -7.19
N ALA A 161 -7.02 -4.48 -7.13
CA ALA A 161 -6.06 -4.45 -8.25
C ALA A 161 -6.67 -5.03 -9.52
N GLU A 162 -7.39 -6.15 -9.41
CA GLU A 162 -8.02 -6.89 -10.50
C GLU A 162 -9.43 -6.38 -10.90
N ASP A 163 -9.84 -5.22 -10.37
CA ASP A 163 -11.15 -4.57 -10.68
C ASP A 163 -12.39 -5.42 -10.38
N LYS A 164 -12.27 -6.44 -9.51
CA LYS A 164 -13.39 -7.30 -9.13
C LYS A 164 -14.54 -6.54 -8.45
N TYR A 165 -14.22 -5.45 -7.75
CA TYR A 165 -15.21 -4.58 -7.10
C TYR A 165 -16.23 -3.93 -8.06
N VAL A 166 -15.98 -3.90 -9.37
CA VAL A 166 -16.88 -3.27 -10.36
C VAL A 166 -18.15 -4.11 -10.62
N GLY A 167 -18.16 -5.39 -10.27
CA GLY A 167 -19.33 -6.26 -10.53
C GLY A 167 -19.48 -7.46 -9.61
N GLN A 168 -18.54 -7.69 -8.68
CA GLN A 168 -18.57 -8.82 -7.76
C GLN A 168 -18.75 -8.31 -6.33
N LYS A 169 -19.57 -8.99 -5.52
CA LYS A 169 -19.67 -8.68 -4.09
C LYS A 169 -18.46 -9.26 -3.34
N TRP A 170 -17.99 -8.54 -2.34
CA TRP A 170 -16.87 -8.97 -1.50
C TRP A 170 -17.09 -10.37 -0.90
N GLN A 171 -18.29 -10.65 -0.39
CA GLN A 171 -18.62 -11.94 0.23
C GLN A 171 -18.49 -13.09 -0.77
N GLU A 172 -18.94 -12.89 -2.01
CA GLU A 172 -18.85 -13.88 -3.09
C GLU A 172 -17.42 -14.08 -3.56
N TYR A 173 -16.61 -13.01 -3.59
CA TYR A 173 -15.18 -13.12 -3.87
C TYR A 173 -14.47 -14.00 -2.84
N MET A 174 -14.75 -13.76 -1.55
CA MET A 174 -14.11 -14.46 -0.44
C MET A 174 -14.40 -15.95 -0.36
N THR A 175 -15.53 -16.46 -0.88
CA THR A 175 -15.81 -17.91 -0.88
C THR A 175 -14.89 -18.69 -1.80
N SER A 176 -14.39 -18.04 -2.85
CA SER A 176 -13.53 -18.64 -3.87
C SER A 176 -12.05 -18.26 -3.71
N PHE A 177 -11.75 -17.32 -2.82
CA PHE A 177 -10.41 -16.77 -2.63
C PHE A 177 -9.44 -17.84 -2.11
N LYS A 178 -8.26 -17.91 -2.72
CA LYS A 178 -7.15 -18.75 -2.28
C LYS A 178 -5.95 -17.86 -2.01
N SER A 179 -5.45 -17.94 -0.78
CA SER A 179 -4.28 -17.18 -0.35
C SER A 179 -3.00 -17.71 -1.03
N GLU A 180 -2.12 -16.79 -1.37
CA GLU A 180 -0.76 -17.00 -1.88
C GLU A 180 0.30 -16.56 -0.86
N LEU A 181 -0.11 -16.17 0.35
CA LEU A 181 0.82 -15.95 1.44
C LEU A 181 1.42 -17.31 1.84
N GLN A 182 2.73 -17.43 1.66
CA GLN A 182 3.53 -18.59 2.08
C GLN A 182 4.02 -18.42 3.52
#